data_AF-A0A919GFP6-F1
#
_entry.id   AF-A0A919GFP6-F1
#
_cell.length_a   1.000
_cell.length_b   1.000
_cell.length_c   1.000
_cell.angle_alpha   90.00
_cell.angle_beta   90.00
_cell.angle_gamma   90.00
#
_symmetry.space_group_name_H-M   'P 1'
#
loop_
_entity.id
_entity.type
_entity.pdbx_description
1 polymer ?
#
loop_
_entity_poly.entity_id
_entity_poly.type
_entity_poly.pdbx_seq_one_letter_code
_entity_poly.pdbx_strand_id
1 'polypeptide(L)'
;MPRGGARAVSGPAPDPRSLRSTKAQDKGGWRTLPAEGRQAPAPDWPLTTASERELDLWEDLWVKPQAVAWEDMGQELEVALFVRTLAEAERADGRVDVKKMVRGYLDSLGLSVAGMNRNRWKVAPALEDQGEDVPETAAPPVRPPSARDRLKVVFSGEGA
;
A
#
# COMPACT_ATOMS: atom_id res chain seq x y z
N MET A 1 10.34 -26.93 -36.73
CA MET A 1 9.36 -27.67 -35.91
C MET A 1 8.66 -26.69 -34.97
N PRO A 2 7.34 -26.79 -34.74
CA PRO A 2 6.55 -25.77 -34.05
C PRO A 2 6.73 -25.81 -32.52
N ARG A 3 6.53 -24.65 -31.89
CA ARG A 3 6.66 -24.36 -30.46
C ARG A 3 5.48 -24.94 -29.66
N GLY A 4 5.74 -25.76 -28.65
CA GLY A 4 4.75 -26.23 -27.69
C GLY A 4 4.52 -25.19 -26.58
N GLY A 5 3.28 -24.70 -26.47
CA GLY A 5 2.87 -23.68 -25.50
C GLY A 5 2.85 -24.17 -24.04
N ALA A 6 3.13 -23.25 -23.12
CA ALA A 6 2.99 -23.46 -21.69
C ALA A 6 1.51 -23.67 -21.33
N ARG A 7 1.18 -24.81 -20.73
CA ARG A 7 -0.19 -25.07 -20.27
C ARG A 7 -0.49 -24.24 -19.01
N ALA A 8 -1.66 -23.61 -19.02
CA ALA A 8 -2.26 -22.96 -17.87
C ALA A 8 -2.43 -23.95 -16.71
N VAL A 9 -2.15 -23.46 -15.51
CA VAL A 9 -2.01 -24.15 -14.24
C VAL A 9 -3.25 -25.00 -13.89
N SER A 10 -3.10 -26.33 -13.83
CA SER A 10 -4.06 -27.23 -13.17
C SER A 10 -3.55 -27.56 -11.77
N GLY A 11 -3.96 -26.77 -10.78
CA GLY A 11 -3.61 -26.96 -9.37
C GLY A 11 -4.87 -27.05 -8.51
N PRO A 12 -4.86 -27.87 -7.43
CA PRO A 12 -5.95 -27.92 -6.46
C PRO A 12 -6.24 -26.54 -5.82
N ALA A 13 -7.50 -26.32 -5.42
CA ALA A 13 -7.95 -25.09 -4.78
C ALA A 13 -7.11 -24.79 -3.52
N PRO A 14 -6.71 -23.53 -3.28
CA PRO A 14 -5.88 -23.17 -2.13
C PRO A 14 -6.59 -23.45 -0.80
N ASP A 15 -5.90 -24.14 0.10
CA ASP A 15 -6.38 -24.42 1.47
C ASP A 15 -6.31 -23.16 2.34
N PRO A 16 -7.42 -22.74 2.98
CA PRO A 16 -7.49 -21.53 3.81
C PRO A 16 -6.64 -21.58 5.09
N ARG A 17 -6.05 -22.72 5.47
CA ARG A 17 -5.16 -22.84 6.64
C ARG A 17 -3.67 -23.03 6.29
N SER A 18 -3.30 -22.81 5.03
CA SER A 18 -1.91 -22.97 4.58
C SER A 18 -1.09 -21.69 4.74
N LEU A 19 0.06 -21.77 5.45
CA LEU A 19 1.11 -20.73 5.55
C LEU A 19 1.72 -20.28 4.20
N ARG A 20 1.25 -20.85 3.08
CA ARG A 20 1.55 -20.41 1.73
C ARG A 20 0.92 -19.06 1.37
N SER A 21 0.08 -18.44 2.23
CA SER A 21 -0.38 -17.04 2.06
C SER A 21 0.77 -16.02 2.05
N THR A 22 1.94 -16.41 2.54
CA THR A 22 3.24 -15.74 2.28
C THR A 22 3.59 -15.59 0.79
N LYS A 23 2.93 -16.30 -0.13
CA LYS A 23 3.10 -16.15 -1.59
C LYS A 23 2.66 -14.79 -2.14
N ALA A 24 1.89 -14.00 -1.40
CA ALA A 24 1.55 -12.62 -1.74
C ALA A 24 2.62 -11.58 -1.29
N GLN A 25 3.87 -12.00 -1.07
CA GLN A 25 5.04 -11.11 -1.20
C GLN A 25 5.26 -10.77 -2.70
N ASP A 26 4.24 -10.17 -3.32
CA ASP A 26 4.10 -10.09 -4.77
C ASP A 26 5.16 -9.18 -5.40
N LYS A 27 6.08 -9.83 -6.15
CA LYS A 27 7.25 -9.28 -6.87
C LYS A 27 8.26 -8.53 -6.00
N GLY A 28 9.28 -9.26 -5.53
CA GLY A 28 10.52 -8.69 -4.96
C GLY A 28 10.56 -8.60 -3.44
N GLY A 29 9.69 -9.33 -2.73
CA GLY A 29 9.64 -9.34 -1.27
C GLY A 29 8.96 -8.11 -0.65
N TRP A 30 8.21 -7.35 -1.46
CA TRP A 30 7.39 -6.24 -0.98
C TRP A 30 5.99 -6.73 -0.60
N ARG A 31 5.50 -6.30 0.55
CA ARG A 31 4.11 -6.48 1.00
C ARG A 31 3.30 -5.27 0.56
N THR A 32 2.17 -5.51 -0.10
CA THR A 32 1.21 -4.46 -0.46
C THR A 32 0.13 -4.39 0.63
N LEU A 33 -0.04 -3.22 1.23
CA LEU A 33 -1.05 -2.93 2.26
C LEU A 33 -2.28 -2.27 1.61
N PRO A 34 -3.51 -2.52 2.07
CA PRO A 34 -4.71 -1.91 1.50
C PRO A 34 -4.72 -0.40 1.77
N ALA A 35 -5.14 0.40 0.79
CA ALA A 35 -5.14 1.86 0.91
C ALA A 35 -6.20 2.37 1.89
N GLU A 36 -7.30 1.64 1.96
CA GLU A 36 -8.47 1.90 2.80
C GLU A 36 -8.16 1.63 4.28
N GLY A 37 -7.04 0.97 4.57
CA GLY A 37 -6.66 0.63 5.92
C GLY A 37 -7.24 -0.68 6.43
N ARG A 38 -7.24 -0.84 7.75
CA ARG A 38 -7.85 -2.00 8.41
C ARG A 38 -9.29 -1.67 8.78
N GLN A 39 -10.21 -2.53 8.36
CA GLN A 39 -11.65 -2.31 8.50
C GLN A 39 -12.26 -2.85 9.81
N ALA A 40 -11.51 -3.66 10.56
CA ALA A 40 -11.97 -4.17 11.84
C ALA A 40 -11.79 -3.12 12.95
N PRO A 41 -12.63 -3.13 14.00
CA PRO A 41 -12.44 -2.28 15.18
C PRO A 41 -11.05 -2.49 15.79
N ALA A 42 -10.49 -1.43 16.40
CA ALA A 42 -9.23 -1.53 17.12
C ALA A 42 -9.29 -2.67 18.16
N PRO A 43 -8.23 -3.48 18.31
CA PRO A 43 -8.21 -4.54 19.30
C PRO A 43 -8.25 -3.97 20.72
N ASP A 44 -8.53 -4.84 21.69
CA ASP A 44 -8.52 -4.47 23.10
C ASP A 44 -7.15 -3.90 23.51
N TRP A 45 -7.18 -2.82 24.28
CA TRP A 45 -5.96 -2.17 24.77
C TRP A 45 -5.15 -3.13 25.65
N PRO A 46 -3.89 -3.48 25.28
CA PRO A 46 -3.17 -4.57 25.92
C PRO A 46 -2.35 -4.17 27.15
N LEU A 47 -2.18 -2.86 27.40
CA LEU A 47 -1.45 -2.36 28.56
C LEU A 47 -2.37 -2.19 29.77
N THR A 48 -1.78 -1.81 30.89
CA THR A 48 -2.52 -1.25 32.03
C THR A 48 -3.34 -0.02 31.61
N THR A 49 -4.17 0.49 32.52
CA THR A 49 -5.08 1.64 32.34
C THR A 49 -4.58 2.65 31.30
N ALA A 50 -5.37 2.83 30.25
CA ALA A 50 -5.16 3.83 29.23
C ALA A 50 -5.66 5.20 29.69
N SER A 51 -4.98 6.26 29.30
CA SER A 51 -5.51 7.62 29.29
C SER A 51 -6.40 7.86 28.07
N GLU A 52 -7.29 8.86 28.13
CA GLU A 52 -8.15 9.25 27.00
C GLU A 52 -7.32 9.51 25.73
N ARG A 53 -6.21 10.24 25.86
CA ARG A 53 -5.33 10.55 24.72
C ARG A 53 -4.69 9.30 24.11
N GLU A 54 -4.37 8.29 24.92
CA GLU A 54 -3.85 7.01 24.40
C GLU A 54 -4.93 6.26 23.60
N LEU A 55 -6.19 6.28 24.04
CA LEU A 55 -7.29 5.64 23.32
C LEU A 55 -7.57 6.31 21.98
N ASP A 56 -7.56 7.65 21.92
CA ASP A 56 -7.71 8.39 20.66
C ASP A 56 -6.62 7.98 19.65
N LEU A 57 -5.36 7.97 20.09
CA LEU A 57 -4.21 7.60 19.25
C LEU A 57 -4.27 6.12 18.85
N TRP A 58 -4.75 5.25 19.73
CA TRP A 58 -4.92 3.82 19.47
C TRP A 58 -5.91 3.59 18.32
N GLU A 59 -7.09 4.22 18.39
CA GLU A 59 -8.10 4.14 17.34
C GLU A 59 -7.58 4.69 16.00
N ASP A 60 -6.94 5.86 16.02
CA ASP A 60 -6.36 6.50 14.83
C ASP A 60 -5.27 5.67 14.13
N LEU A 61 -4.51 4.89 14.89
CA LEU A 61 -3.46 4.02 14.35
C LEU A 61 -4.03 2.73 13.79
N TRP A 62 -5.02 2.12 14.45
CA TRP A 62 -5.57 0.84 14.03
C TRP A 62 -6.43 0.90 12.78
N VAL A 63 -6.83 2.09 12.33
CA VAL A 63 -7.46 2.29 11.01
C VAL A 63 -6.44 2.28 9.87
N LYS A 64 -5.14 2.49 10.13
CA LYS A 64 -4.13 2.69 9.06
C LYS A 64 -3.85 1.42 8.23
N PRO A 65 -3.36 1.54 6.98
CA PRO A 65 -2.90 0.41 6.17
C PRO A 65 -1.92 -0.54 6.89
N GLN A 66 -1.03 0.03 7.68
CA GLN A 66 -0.01 -0.71 8.46
C GLN A 66 -0.64 -1.63 9.51
N ALA A 67 -1.84 -1.32 10.01
CA ALA A 67 -2.50 -2.10 11.04
C ALA A 67 -2.82 -3.54 10.61
N VAL A 68 -3.05 -3.78 9.32
CA VAL A 68 -3.20 -5.13 8.77
C VAL A 68 -1.91 -5.94 8.93
N ALA A 69 -0.76 -5.28 8.77
CA ALA A 69 0.53 -5.94 8.99
C ALA A 69 0.82 -6.17 10.48
N TRP A 70 0.45 -5.22 11.34
CA TRP A 70 0.62 -5.37 12.79
C TRP A 70 -0.23 -6.52 13.35
N GLU A 71 -1.49 -6.65 12.91
CA GLU A 71 -2.39 -7.74 13.29
C GLU A 71 -1.83 -9.11 12.87
N ASP A 72 -1.39 -9.24 11.62
CA ASP A 72 -0.79 -10.49 11.12
C ASP A 72 0.47 -10.90 11.89
N MET A 73 1.19 -9.94 12.48
CA MET A 73 2.43 -10.15 13.22
C MET A 73 2.24 -10.20 14.75
N GLY A 74 1.03 -9.94 15.26
CA GLY A 74 0.76 -9.85 16.71
C GLY A 74 1.52 -8.71 17.39
N GLN A 75 1.54 -7.52 16.76
CA GLN A 75 2.27 -6.34 17.26
C GLN A 75 1.43 -5.42 18.16
N GLU A 76 0.33 -5.88 18.73
CA GLU A 76 -0.57 -5.05 19.53
C GLU A 76 0.15 -4.37 20.70
N LEU A 77 1.02 -5.12 21.39
CA LEU A 77 1.79 -4.59 22.51
C LEU A 77 2.79 -3.51 22.06
N GLU A 78 3.42 -3.68 20.89
CA GLU A 78 4.39 -2.71 20.36
C GLU A 78 3.70 -1.41 19.94
N VAL A 79 2.55 -1.51 19.29
CA VAL A 79 1.71 -0.35 18.94
C VAL A 79 1.23 0.37 20.21
N ALA A 80 0.87 -0.36 21.27
CA ALA A 80 0.39 0.24 22.51
C ALA A 80 1.51 0.98 23.25
N LEU A 81 2.72 0.41 23.27
CA LEU A 81 3.91 1.09 23.82
C LEU A 81 4.27 2.34 23.01
N PHE A 82 4.13 2.28 21.68
CA PHE A 82 4.31 3.47 20.83
C PHE A 82 3.29 4.55 21.16
N VAL A 83 2.00 4.21 21.26
CA VAL A 83 0.92 5.14 21.64
C VAL A 83 1.21 5.82 22.97
N ARG A 84 1.57 5.05 24.00
CA ARG A 84 1.93 5.58 25.31
C ARG A 84 3.10 6.55 25.24
N THR A 85 4.14 6.17 24.50
CA THR A 85 5.34 7.01 24.29
C THR A 85 4.99 8.28 23.52
N LEU A 86 4.11 8.20 22.52
CA LEU A 86 3.67 9.34 21.72
C LEU A 86 2.82 10.30 22.56
N ALA A 87 1.85 9.81 23.32
CA ALA A 87 1.04 10.60 24.24
C ALA A 87 1.90 11.36 25.26
N GLU A 88 2.94 10.71 25.82
CA GLU A 88 3.90 11.37 26.70
C GLU A 88 4.75 12.42 25.96
N ALA A 89 5.20 12.12 24.75
CA ALA A 89 6.02 13.00 23.92
C ALA A 89 5.28 14.27 23.45
N GLU A 90 3.96 14.20 23.26
CA GLU A 90 3.10 15.33 22.88
C GLU A 90 2.95 16.38 23.98
N ARG A 91 3.20 16.01 25.25
CA ARG A 91 3.12 16.95 26.35
C ARG A 91 4.18 18.04 26.24
N ALA A 92 3.79 19.28 26.60
CA ALA A 92 4.71 20.42 26.58
C ALA A 92 5.93 20.23 27.51
N ASP A 93 5.74 19.52 28.62
CA ASP A 93 6.76 19.14 29.60
C ASP A 93 7.39 17.75 29.32
N GLY A 94 7.08 17.13 28.19
CA GLY A 94 7.54 15.81 27.81
C GLY A 94 9.07 15.73 27.70
N ARG A 95 9.66 14.69 28.29
CA ARG A 95 11.12 14.52 28.35
C ARG A 95 11.72 14.31 26.95
N VAL A 96 12.93 14.83 26.75
CA VAL A 96 13.61 14.79 25.43
C VAL A 96 14.01 13.38 25.02
N ASP A 97 14.34 12.50 25.96
CA ASP A 97 14.66 11.08 25.72
C ASP A 97 13.45 10.31 25.17
N VAL A 98 12.24 10.55 25.70
CA VAL A 98 10.98 9.97 25.22
C VAL A 98 10.74 10.33 23.74
N LYS A 99 10.99 11.59 23.36
CA LYS A 99 10.87 12.05 21.96
C LYS A 99 11.82 11.31 21.00
N LYS A 100 12.98 10.85 21.48
CA LYS A 100 13.90 10.02 20.68
C LYS A 100 13.37 8.59 20.48
N MET A 101 12.72 8.02 21.49
CA MET A 101 12.12 6.68 21.40
C MET A 101 11.01 6.61 20.36
N VAL A 102 10.19 7.66 20.24
CA VAL A 102 9.11 7.77 19.22
C VAL A 102 9.63 7.47 17.82
N ARG A 103 10.80 8.00 17.44
CA ARG A 103 11.36 7.76 16.10
C ARG A 103 11.69 6.29 15.85
N GLY A 104 12.24 5.59 16.85
CA GLY A 104 12.53 4.15 16.73
C GLY A 104 11.27 3.34 16.49
N TYR A 105 10.18 3.64 17.21
CA TYR A 105 8.88 3.01 16.99
C TYR A 105 8.29 3.34 15.61
N LEU A 106 8.36 4.60 15.15
CA LEU A 106 7.89 4.97 13.81
C LEU A 106 8.57 4.15 12.71
N ASP A 107 9.88 3.90 12.86
CA ASP A 107 10.64 3.09 11.92
C ASP A 107 10.26 1.60 12.03
N SER A 108 10.14 1.06 13.25
CA SER A 108 9.76 -0.34 13.50
C SER A 108 8.37 -0.68 12.96
N LEU A 109 7.38 0.17 13.27
CA LEU A 109 5.98 0.01 12.91
C LEU A 109 5.67 0.40 11.45
N GLY A 110 6.67 0.83 10.67
CA GLY A 110 6.44 1.23 9.26
C GLY A 110 5.60 2.50 9.11
N LEU A 111 5.63 3.39 10.10
CA LEU A 111 4.94 4.68 10.06
C LEU A 111 5.81 5.78 9.45
N SER A 112 7.13 5.57 9.37
CA SER A 112 8.05 6.43 8.63
C SER A 112 8.34 5.90 7.22
N VAL A 113 8.81 6.77 6.32
CA VAL A 113 9.29 6.37 4.98
C VAL A 113 10.43 5.34 5.07
N ALA A 114 11.33 5.51 6.04
CA ALA A 114 12.43 4.58 6.27
C ALA A 114 11.91 3.22 6.77
N GLY A 115 10.93 3.23 7.67
CA GLY A 115 10.25 2.04 8.18
C GLY A 115 9.51 1.27 7.09
N MET A 116 8.73 1.97 6.27
CA MET A 116 8.05 1.37 5.11
C MET A 116 9.06 0.69 4.17
N ASN A 117 10.18 1.34 3.86
CA ASN A 117 11.22 0.74 3.02
C ASN A 117 11.92 -0.46 3.69
N ARG A 118 12.24 -0.35 4.99
CA ARG A 118 12.90 -1.40 5.77
C ARG A 118 12.03 -2.65 5.86
N ASN A 119 10.74 -2.47 6.15
CA ASN A 119 9.76 -3.54 6.25
C ASN A 119 9.33 -4.06 4.87
N ARG A 120 9.76 -3.38 3.80
CA ARG A 120 9.36 -3.62 2.40
C ARG A 120 7.85 -3.55 2.25
N TRP A 121 7.24 -2.54 2.85
CA TRP A 121 5.82 -2.29 2.74
C TRP A 121 5.56 -1.17 1.75
N LYS A 122 4.51 -1.32 0.98
CA LYS A 122 3.94 -0.27 0.12
C LYS A 122 2.44 -0.27 0.30
N VAL A 123 1.82 0.90 0.23
CA VAL A 123 0.36 1.02 0.23
C VAL A 123 -0.12 0.85 -1.21
N ALA A 124 -1.23 0.13 -1.39
CA ALA A 124 -1.90 0.03 -2.68
C ALA A 124 -2.28 1.44 -3.17
N PRO A 125 -2.39 1.67 -4.50
CA PRO A 125 -3.07 2.87 -4.96
C PRO A 125 -4.49 2.88 -4.35
N ALA A 126 -4.95 4.05 -3.91
CA ALA A 126 -6.35 4.21 -3.56
C ALA A 126 -7.16 3.78 -4.79
N LEU A 127 -8.15 2.92 -4.57
CA LEU A 127 -9.19 2.76 -5.57
C LEU A 127 -9.88 4.12 -5.62
N GLU A 128 -9.48 4.96 -6.58
CA GLU A 128 -10.38 5.97 -7.07
C GLU A 128 -11.64 5.18 -7.44
N ASP A 129 -12.72 5.39 -6.69
CA ASP A 129 -14.04 5.13 -7.22
C ASP A 129 -13.99 5.83 -8.57
N GLN A 130 -13.83 5.04 -9.63
CA GLN A 130 -14.27 5.43 -10.95
C GLN A 130 -15.77 5.56 -10.72
N GLY A 131 -16.17 6.74 -10.22
CA GLY A 131 -17.54 7.18 -10.25
C GLY A 131 -18.03 6.83 -11.64
N GLU A 132 -19.23 6.28 -11.68
CA GLU A 132 -19.93 5.89 -12.88
C GLU A 132 -20.19 7.13 -13.78
N ASP A 133 -19.16 7.84 -14.20
CA ASP A 133 -19.16 8.59 -15.44
C ASP A 133 -18.75 7.59 -16.51
N VAL A 134 -19.73 6.80 -16.93
CA VAL A 134 -19.71 6.22 -18.27
C VAL A 134 -19.58 7.40 -19.23
N PRO A 135 -18.44 7.62 -19.91
CA PRO A 135 -18.41 8.62 -20.95
C PRO A 135 -19.19 8.02 -22.11
N GLU A 136 -20.38 8.56 -22.33
CA GLU A 136 -21.14 8.37 -23.54
C GLU A 136 -20.22 8.66 -24.74
N THR A 137 -19.80 7.58 -25.41
CA THR A 137 -19.16 7.54 -26.74
C THR A 137 -18.02 8.55 -26.95
N ALA A 138 -16.82 8.26 -26.42
CA ALA A 138 -15.60 8.87 -26.94
C ALA A 138 -15.15 8.14 -28.23
N ALA A 139 -15.30 8.82 -29.37
CA ALA A 139 -14.78 8.42 -30.67
C ALA A 139 -13.26 8.13 -30.62
N PRO A 140 -12.73 7.23 -31.47
CA PRO A 140 -11.33 6.82 -31.38
C PRO A 140 -10.38 8.00 -31.69
N PRO A 141 -9.22 8.08 -31.02
CA PRO A 141 -8.28 9.16 -31.23
C PRO A 141 -7.67 9.08 -32.64
N VAL A 142 -7.74 10.19 -33.38
CA VAL A 142 -7.08 10.34 -34.69
C VAL A 142 -5.57 10.28 -34.47
N ARG A 143 -4.90 9.30 -35.09
CA ARG A 143 -3.44 9.18 -35.05
C ARG A 143 -2.78 10.39 -35.70
N PRO A 144 -1.72 10.97 -35.11
CA PRO A 144 -0.93 12.00 -35.79
C PRO A 144 -0.22 11.40 -37.01
N PRO A 145 -0.11 12.16 -38.13
CA PRO A 145 0.44 11.64 -39.37
C PRO A 145 1.91 11.24 -39.21
N SER A 146 2.21 10.04 -39.69
CA SER A 146 3.54 9.44 -39.56
C SER A 146 4.53 10.06 -40.55
N ALA A 147 5.83 9.92 -40.30
CA ALA A 147 6.88 10.40 -41.20
C ALA A 147 6.77 9.87 -42.65
N ARG A 148 6.08 8.73 -42.86
CA ARG A 148 5.79 8.17 -44.19
C ARG A 148 4.67 8.89 -44.94
N ASP A 149 3.72 9.51 -44.24
CA ASP A 149 2.65 10.30 -44.88
C ASP A 149 3.18 11.60 -45.48
N ARG A 150 4.25 12.15 -44.90
CA ARG A 150 4.93 13.36 -45.40
C ARG A 150 5.72 13.13 -46.69
N LEU A 151 6.07 11.89 -47.00
CA LEU A 151 6.88 11.54 -48.18
C LEU A 151 6.05 11.34 -49.46
N LYS A 152 4.71 11.39 -49.39
CA LYS A 152 3.82 11.25 -50.56
C LYS A 152 3.53 12.57 -51.30
N VAL A 153 3.99 13.71 -50.79
CA VAL A 153 3.60 15.03 -51.33
C VAL A 153 4.55 15.55 -52.43
N VAL A 154 5.62 14.83 -52.77
CA VAL A 154 6.52 15.27 -53.86
C VAL A 154 6.88 14.11 -54.76
N PHE A 155 5.97 13.71 -55.67
CA PHE A 155 6.32 13.18 -57.00
C PHE A 155 5.05 12.98 -57.86
N SER A 156 4.69 13.96 -58.70
CA SER A 156 4.04 13.74 -60.01
C SER A 156 3.99 15.04 -60.85
N GLY A 157 4.40 14.97 -62.12
CA GLY A 157 4.37 16.04 -63.14
C GLY A 157 5.78 16.48 -63.59
N GLU A 158 6.52 15.72 -64.43
CA GLU A 158 6.42 15.65 -65.91
C GLU A 158 6.53 17.05 -66.54
N GLY A 159 7.61 17.42 -67.25
CA GLY A 159 7.97 16.89 -68.57
C GLY A 159 7.40 17.82 -69.65
N ALA A 160 8.24 18.74 -70.15
CA ALA A 160 8.07 19.46 -71.42
C ALA A 160 9.46 19.77 -72.00
#